data_AF-A0A2G9LN66-F1
#
_entry.id   AF-A0A2G9LN66-F1
#
_cell.length_a   1.000
_cell.length_b   1.000
_cell.length_c   1.000
_cell.angle_alpha   90.00
_cell.angle_beta   90.00
_cell.angle_gamma   90.00
#
_symmetry.space_group_name_H-M   'P 1'
#
loop_
_entity.id
_entity.type
_entity.pdbx_description
1 polymer ?
#
loop_
_entity_poly.entity_id
_entity_poly.type
_entity_poly.pdbx_seq_one_letter_code
_entity_poly.pdbx_strand_id
1 'polypeptide(L)'
;QDGVWFEEGSVHQRRLADLVVVHKDDSATALELKGSGKKNQKARVQLLDTQEFIQEQLGLRDVTLRIVHYQPKGQYTWFDVGLDDTSEP
;
A
#
# COMPACT_ATOMS: atom_id res chain seq x y z
N GLN A 1 -31.59 -32.67 14.15
CA GLN A 1 -31.53 -31.19 14.04
C GLN A 1 -30.07 -30.90 13.79
N ASP A 2 -29.67 -30.76 12.53
CA ASP A 2 -28.26 -30.60 12.17
C ASP A 2 -28.07 -29.12 11.81
N GLY A 3 -27.48 -28.37 12.75
CA GLY A 3 -27.17 -26.96 12.57
C GLY A 3 -26.00 -26.81 11.61
N VAL A 4 -26.23 -26.13 10.50
CA VAL A 4 -25.15 -25.58 9.67
C VAL A 4 -24.58 -24.39 10.42
N TRP A 5 -23.36 -24.51 10.90
CA TRP A 5 -22.61 -23.39 11.47
C TRP A 5 -21.98 -22.64 10.31
N PHE A 6 -22.49 -21.44 10.03
CA PHE A 6 -21.79 -20.48 9.20
C PHE A 6 -20.84 -19.72 10.11
N GLU A 7 -19.53 -19.94 9.97
CA GLU A 7 -18.58 -18.95 10.46
C GLU A 7 -18.83 -17.68 9.66
N GLU A 8 -19.30 -16.62 10.32
CA GLU A 8 -19.25 -15.27 9.78
C GLU A 8 -17.78 -14.98 9.48
N GLY A 9 -17.37 -15.22 8.23
CA GLY A 9 -16.11 -14.74 7.71
C GLY A 9 -16.11 -13.23 7.88
N SER A 10 -15.48 -12.75 8.95
CA SER A 10 -15.29 -11.32 9.16
C SER A 10 -14.55 -10.78 7.95
N VAL A 11 -15.26 -10.07 7.07
CA VAL A 11 -14.63 -9.34 5.97
C VAL A 11 -13.81 -8.25 6.62
N HIS A 12 -12.57 -8.55 6.97
CA HIS A 12 -11.58 -7.55 7.34
C HIS A 12 -11.38 -6.71 6.08
N GLN A 13 -12.07 -5.58 6.00
CA GLN A 13 -11.92 -4.63 4.90
C GLN A 13 -10.52 -4.00 5.03
N ARG A 14 -9.50 -4.68 4.48
CA ARG A 14 -8.15 -4.14 4.35
C ARG A 14 -8.18 -3.13 3.20
N ARG A 15 -7.97 -1.84 3.51
CA ARG A 15 -7.81 -0.81 2.46
C ARG A 15 -6.43 -0.96 1.86
N LEU A 16 -6.36 -1.41 0.60
CA LEU A 16 -5.13 -1.44 -0.17
C LEU A 16 -4.72 -0.03 -0.64
N ALA A 17 -3.49 0.08 -1.14
CA ALA A 17 -2.94 1.28 -1.75
C ALA A 17 -3.81 1.79 -2.92
N ASP A 18 -3.70 3.07 -3.22
CA ASP A 18 -4.47 3.70 -4.32
C ASP A 18 -4.13 3.07 -5.69
N LEU A 19 -2.89 2.60 -5.87
CA LEU A 19 -2.47 1.87 -7.07
C LEU A 19 -1.44 0.78 -6.71
N VAL A 20 -1.63 -0.40 -7.29
CA VAL A 20 -0.64 -1.49 -7.30
C VAL A 20 -0.33 -1.85 -8.74
N VAL A 21 0.96 -1.86 -9.09
CA VAL A 21 1.47 -2.28 -10.39
C VAL A 21 2.28 -3.55 -10.19
N VAL A 22 1.90 -4.63 -10.89
CA VAL A 22 2.71 -5.86 -10.98
C VAL A 22 3.51 -5.79 -12.27
N HIS A 23 4.81 -5.97 -12.16
CA HIS A 23 5.75 -5.88 -13.28
C HIS A 23 5.97 -7.25 -13.92
N LYS A 24 6.59 -7.26 -15.11
CA LYS A 24 6.86 -8.51 -15.85
C LYS A 24 7.95 -9.38 -15.23
N ASP A 25 8.74 -8.82 -14.31
CA ASP A 25 9.84 -9.50 -13.60
C ASP A 25 9.39 -10.02 -12.22
N ASP A 26 8.09 -10.18 -12.01
CA ASP A 26 7.47 -10.63 -10.76
C ASP A 26 7.77 -9.72 -9.55
N SER A 27 8.16 -8.47 -9.79
CA SER A 27 8.17 -7.42 -8.78
C SER A 27 6.84 -6.67 -8.74
N ALA A 28 6.59 -5.95 -7.65
CA ALA A 28 5.42 -5.07 -7.53
C ALA A 28 5.80 -3.66 -7.04
N THR A 29 5.00 -2.67 -7.42
CA THR A 29 5.07 -1.32 -6.87
C THR A 29 3.71 -0.89 -6.35
N ALA A 30 3.61 -0.55 -5.07
CA ALA A 30 2.41 -0.01 -4.45
C ALA A 30 2.58 1.50 -4.16
N LEU A 31 1.54 2.27 -4.46
CA LEU A 31 1.55 3.73 -4.47
C LEU A 31 0.38 4.30 -3.67
N GLU A 32 0.68 5.23 -2.78
CA GLU A 32 -0.32 6.08 -2.10
C GLU A 32 -0.21 7.51 -2.61
N LEU A 33 -1.33 8.07 -3.06
CA LEU A 33 -1.41 9.45 -3.54
C LEU A 33 -1.83 10.37 -2.40
N LYS A 34 -1.02 11.39 -2.13
CA LYS A 34 -1.31 12.39 -1.10
C LYS A 34 -1.31 13.79 -1.70
N GLY A 35 -2.25 14.60 -1.26
CA GLY A 35 -2.20 16.03 -1.53
C GLY A 35 -1.01 16.68 -0.82
N SER A 36 -0.51 17.78 -1.37
CA SER A 36 0.55 18.57 -0.75
C SER A 36 0.26 18.91 0.73
N GLY A 37 1.27 18.83 1.59
CA GLY A 37 1.19 19.16 3.02
C GLY A 37 0.44 18.16 3.90
N LYS A 38 0.02 17.00 3.36
CA LYS A 38 -0.58 15.92 4.16
C LYS A 38 0.51 15.07 4.81
N LYS A 39 0.27 14.59 6.04
CA LYS A 39 1.17 13.69 6.77
C LYS A 39 1.22 12.30 6.12
N ASN A 40 2.38 11.66 6.19
CA ASN A 40 2.64 10.37 5.55
C ASN A 40 2.29 9.16 6.41
N GLN A 41 2.12 9.33 7.73
CA GLN A 41 1.88 8.23 8.67
C GLN A 41 0.74 7.29 8.24
N LYS A 42 -0.41 7.82 7.82
CA LYS A 42 -1.55 6.99 7.38
C LYS A 42 -1.25 6.26 6.06
N ALA A 43 -0.61 6.93 5.10
CA ALA A 43 -0.20 6.31 3.84
C ALA A 43 0.80 5.18 4.08
N ARG A 44 1.75 5.40 5.00
CA ARG A 44 2.75 4.39 5.37
C ARG A 44 2.09 3.11 5.87
N VAL A 45 1.15 3.21 6.82
CA VAL A 45 0.41 2.04 7.33
C VAL A 45 -0.31 1.32 6.19
N GLN A 46 -1.00 2.06 5.32
CA GLN A 46 -1.74 1.49 4.19
C GLN A 46 -0.83 0.77 3.18
N LEU A 47 0.37 1.31 2.93
CA LEU A 47 1.36 0.68 2.06
C LEU A 47 1.94 -0.59 2.68
N LEU A 48 2.18 -0.63 3.99
CA LEU A 48 2.64 -1.82 4.69
C LEU A 48 1.56 -2.92 4.69
N ASP A 49 0.30 -2.57 4.95
CA ASP A 49 -0.82 -3.53 4.84
C ASP A 49 -0.96 -4.08 3.41
N THR A 50 -0.68 -3.24 2.41
CA THR A 50 -0.69 -3.63 0.99
C THR A 50 0.48 -4.55 0.65
N GLN A 51 1.66 -4.30 1.21
CA GLN A 51 2.83 -5.17 1.05
C GLN A 51 2.52 -6.57 1.57
N GLU A 52 2.00 -6.68 2.80
CA GLU A 52 1.60 -7.95 3.40
C GLU A 52 0.60 -8.67 2.49
N PHE A 53 -0.43 -7.97 2.02
CA PHE A 53 -1.41 -8.53 1.10
C PHE A 53 -0.77 -9.06 -0.19
N ILE A 54 0.12 -8.29 -0.83
CA ILE A 54 0.81 -8.71 -2.06
C ILE A 54 1.66 -9.96 -1.80
N GLN A 55 2.39 -9.99 -0.69
CA GLN A 55 3.26 -11.11 -0.34
C GLN A 55 2.47 -12.38 0.00
N GLU A 56 1.36 -12.26 0.72
CA GLU A 56 0.52 -13.39 1.13
C GLU A 56 -0.33 -13.93 -0.01
N GLN A 57 -0.95 -13.05 -0.80
CA GLN A 57 -1.97 -13.45 -1.77
C GLN A 57 -1.41 -13.64 -3.18
N LEU A 58 -0.37 -12.88 -3.54
CA LEU A 58 0.24 -12.95 -4.88
C LEU A 58 1.60 -13.66 -4.85
N GLY A 59 2.18 -13.89 -3.67
CA GLY A 59 3.49 -14.53 -3.52
C GLY A 59 4.68 -13.68 -3.97
N LEU A 60 4.45 -12.41 -4.31
CA LEU A 60 5.50 -11.49 -4.79
C LEU A 60 6.27 -10.93 -3.60
N ARG A 61 7.58 -11.17 -3.56
CA ARG A 61 8.43 -10.77 -2.43
C ARG A 61 9.09 -9.41 -2.62
N ASP A 62 9.42 -9.07 -3.85
CA ASP A 62 10.03 -7.80 -4.21
C ASP A 62 8.92 -6.75 -4.42
N VAL A 63 8.70 -5.94 -3.39
CA VAL A 63 7.63 -4.93 -3.38
C VAL A 63 8.24 -3.59 -3.03
N THR A 64 8.22 -2.66 -3.99
CA THR A 64 8.56 -1.26 -3.78
C THR A 64 7.33 -0.50 -3.27
N LEU A 65 7.47 0.24 -2.19
CA LEU A 65 6.40 1.03 -1.58
C LEU A 65 6.70 2.51 -1.73
N ARG A 66 5.76 3.29 -2.25
CA ARG A 66 6.00 4.72 -2.52
C ARG A 66 4.82 5.61 -2.16
N ILE A 67 5.11 6.71 -1.49
CA ILE A 67 4.16 7.81 -1.27
C ILE A 67 4.46 8.89 -2.30
N VAL A 68 3.43 9.33 -3.03
CA VAL A 68 3.55 10.39 -4.04
C VAL A 68 2.74 11.60 -3.60
N HIS A 69 3.41 12.74 -3.44
CA HIS A 69 2.74 14.01 -3.21
C HIS A 69 2.51 14.71 -4.53
N TYR A 70 1.24 14.87 -4.90
CA TYR A 70 0.88 15.70 -6.05
C TYR A 70 0.69 17.15 -5.62
N GLN A 71 1.28 18.06 -6.39
CA GLN A 71 1.15 19.49 -6.21
C GLN A 71 0.25 20.10 -7.29
N PRO A 72 -0.41 21.25 -7.00
CA PRO A 72 -1.04 22.04 -8.05
C PRO A 72 -0.03 22.34 -9.16
N LYS A 73 -0.48 22.29 -10.43
CA LYS A 73 0.35 22.44 -11.66
C LYS A 73 1.10 21.19 -12.13
N GLY A 74 0.75 20.01 -11.62
CA GLY A 74 1.24 18.72 -12.15
C GLY A 74 2.65 18.35 -11.71
N GLN A 75 3.22 19.06 -10.74
CA GLN A 75 4.49 18.67 -10.10
C GLN A 75 4.24 17.57 -9.07
N TYR A 76 5.22 16.70 -8.88
CA TYR A 76 5.13 15.63 -7.89
C TYR A 76 6.49 15.37 -7.23
N THR A 77 6.45 14.97 -5.97
CA THR A 77 7.59 14.42 -5.23
C THR A 77 7.21 13.03 -4.72
N TRP A 78 8.20 12.17 -4.50
CA TRP A 78 7.95 10.84 -3.97
C TRP A 78 8.97 10.43 -2.92
N PHE A 79 8.54 9.50 -2.06
CA PHE A 79 9.31 8.93 -0.96
C PHE A 79 9.13 7.42 -1.00
N ASP A 80 10.24 6.67 -1.00
CA ASP A 80 10.19 5.22 -0.91
C ASP A 80 10.09 4.83 0.58
N VAL A 81 9.12 3.98 0.93
CA VAL A 81 8.86 3.57 2.30
C VAL A 81 9.77 2.38 2.64
N GLY A 82 10.53 2.50 3.73
CA GLY A 82 11.40 1.43 4.22
C GLY A 82 12.88 1.56 3.81
N LEU A 83 13.21 2.57 2.99
CA LEU A 83 14.59 2.98 2.71
C LEU A 83 14.87 4.25 3.52
N ASP A 84 15.61 4.10 4.62
CA ASP A 84 16.09 5.15 5.53
C ASP A 84 15.04 6.08 6.18
N ASP A 85 14.94 5.98 7.51
CA ASP A 85 14.07 6.75 8.42
C ASP A 85 14.42 8.26 8.52
N THR A 86 14.96 8.86 7.45
CA THR A 86 15.54 10.21 7.45
C THR A 86 14.98 11.15 6.39
N SER A 87 13.93 10.78 5.66
CA SER A 87 13.35 11.64 4.63
C SER A 87 11.87 11.98 4.84
N GLU A 88 11.60 12.70 5.94
CA GLU A 88 10.55 13.73 5.91
C GLU A 88 11.24 15.11 5.92
N PRO A 89 10.74 16.11 5.16
CA PRO A 89 10.88 17.51 5.55
C PRO A 89 10.00 17.86 6.75
#